data_AF-A0A0D9XNX9-F1
#
_entry.id   AF-A0A0D9XNX9-F1
#
_cell.length_a   1.000
_cell.length_b   1.000
_cell.length_c   1.000
_cell.angle_alpha   90.00
_cell.angle_beta   90.00
_cell.angle_gamma   90.00
#
_symmetry.space_group_name_H-M   'P 1'
#
loop_
_entity.id
_entity.type
_entity.pdbx_description
1 polymer ?
#
loop_
_entity_poly.entity_id
_entity_poly.type
_entity_poly.pdbx_seq_one_letter_code
_entity_poly.pdbx_strand_id
1 'polypeptide(L)'
;MVEVEEVGNKMQAQMRLQPSAAEEDADLPLPALFEKASHLHSLASSSSLDQEGVRKGVDLLRRCDEMVSKLGLFSSNETKDDVSTANLKYLLVPYYLGEMTEKVAQEDRIPVLKASQDHLKEFISICEALELIPEDELELARQKQPDTMANRRAQKVARFKCQKAAETKLLEIKERKERRCRSLRAAALSAPIEAGEEDAFEDDGEEEREVSSRYLKTFM
;
A
#
# COMPACT_ATOMS: atom_id res chain seq x y z
N MET A 1 -39.64 33.70 -33.96
CA MET A 1 -39.61 32.25 -33.70
C MET A 1 -38.20 31.63 -33.80
N VAL A 2 -37.18 32.36 -34.27
CA VAL A 2 -35.80 31.85 -34.37
C VAL A 2 -34.96 32.13 -33.11
N GLU A 3 -35.31 33.16 -32.32
CA GLU A 3 -34.55 33.53 -31.11
C GLU A 3 -34.82 32.64 -29.88
N VAL A 4 -35.86 31.81 -29.89
CA VAL A 4 -36.19 30.95 -28.74
C VAL A 4 -35.45 29.61 -28.81
N GLU A 5 -35.09 29.14 -30.01
CA GLU A 5 -34.29 27.91 -30.20
C GLU A 5 -32.81 28.11 -29.91
N GLU A 6 -32.27 29.32 -30.12
CA GLU A 6 -30.84 29.60 -29.92
C GLU A 6 -30.46 29.70 -28.42
N VAL A 7 -31.41 30.14 -27.58
CA VAL A 7 -31.25 30.19 -26.11
C VAL A 7 -31.33 28.78 -25.50
N GLY A 8 -32.19 27.92 -26.04
CA GLY A 8 -32.31 26.51 -25.63
C GLY A 8 -31.02 25.71 -25.83
N ASN A 9 -30.34 25.94 -26.95
CA ASN A 9 -29.06 25.28 -27.26
C ASN A 9 -27.88 25.83 -26.45
N LYS A 10 -27.88 27.14 -26.09
CA LYS A 10 -26.84 27.71 -25.21
C LYS A 10 -26.94 27.21 -23.77
N MET A 11 -28.15 26.99 -23.25
CA MET A 11 -28.35 26.41 -21.91
C MET A 11 -27.98 24.92 -21.84
N GLN A 12 -28.21 24.14 -22.91
CA GLN A 12 -27.77 22.74 -22.97
C GLN A 12 -26.26 22.59 -23.20
N ALA A 13 -25.62 23.52 -23.90
CA ALA A 13 -24.17 23.52 -24.10
C ALA A 13 -23.37 23.89 -22.83
N GLN A 14 -24.00 24.59 -21.88
CA GLN A 14 -23.35 25.02 -20.63
C GLN A 14 -23.44 23.99 -19.49
N MET A 15 -24.09 22.84 -19.72
CA MET A 15 -24.21 21.72 -18.76
C MET A 15 -23.31 20.52 -19.08
N ARG A 16 -22.34 20.64 -20.00
CA ARG A 16 -21.51 19.50 -20.44
C ARG A 16 -20.00 19.64 -20.22
N LEU A 17 -19.59 20.48 -19.29
CA LEU A 17 -18.19 20.65 -18.88
C LEU A 17 -18.03 20.58 -17.36
N GLN A 18 -18.69 19.63 -16.72
CA GLN A 18 -18.13 19.07 -15.49
C GLN A 18 -17.33 17.85 -15.93
N PRO A 19 -15.98 17.86 -15.82
CA PRO A 19 -15.23 16.62 -15.96
C PRO A 19 -15.83 15.64 -14.96
N SER A 20 -16.17 14.43 -15.41
CA SER A 20 -16.57 13.40 -14.46
C SER A 20 -15.42 13.23 -13.47
N ALA A 21 -15.70 13.05 -12.17
CA ALA A 21 -14.66 12.87 -11.15
C ALA A 21 -13.72 11.67 -11.44
N ALA A 22 -14.03 10.85 -12.45
CA ALA A 22 -13.18 9.78 -12.97
C ALA A 22 -12.06 10.27 -13.90
N GLU A 23 -12.19 11.44 -14.55
CA GLU A 23 -11.17 12.02 -15.44
C GLU A 23 -10.09 12.80 -14.68
N GLU A 24 -10.40 13.40 -13.53
CA GLU A 24 -9.39 14.11 -12.71
C GLU A 24 -8.28 13.19 -12.19
N ASP A 25 -8.58 11.90 -12.07
CA ASP A 25 -7.66 10.89 -11.52
C ASP A 25 -6.96 10.05 -12.63
N ALA A 26 -7.17 10.36 -13.91
CA ALA A 26 -6.65 9.58 -15.03
C ALA A 26 -5.14 9.81 -15.30
N ASP A 27 -4.67 11.04 -15.07
CA ASP A 27 -3.30 11.47 -15.42
C ASP A 27 -2.36 11.58 -14.20
N LEU A 28 -2.77 11.04 -13.04
CA LEU A 28 -1.94 11.12 -11.84
C LEU A 28 -0.70 10.23 -11.95
N PRO A 29 0.49 10.72 -11.54
CA PRO A 29 1.68 9.89 -11.45
C PRO A 29 1.52 8.85 -10.33
N LEU A 30 2.19 7.70 -10.47
CA LEU A 30 2.08 6.56 -9.55
C LEU A 30 2.20 6.96 -8.05
N PRO A 31 3.15 7.82 -7.63
CA PRO A 31 3.21 8.25 -6.23
C PRO A 31 1.93 8.93 -5.76
N ALA A 32 1.39 9.90 -6.52
CA ALA A 32 0.20 10.65 -6.14
C ALA A 32 -1.05 9.75 -6.13
N LEU A 33 -1.14 8.84 -7.10
CA LEU A 33 -2.21 7.87 -7.19
C LEU A 33 -2.21 6.92 -5.99
N PHE A 34 -1.03 6.41 -5.61
CA PHE A 34 -0.87 5.52 -4.46
C PHE A 34 -1.18 6.22 -3.14
N GLU A 35 -0.71 7.46 -2.92
CA GLU A 35 -1.04 8.21 -1.70
C GLU A 35 -2.56 8.41 -1.57
N LYS A 36 -3.25 8.76 -2.67
CA LYS A 36 -4.71 8.90 -2.68
C LYS A 36 -5.42 7.59 -2.36
N ALA A 37 -4.99 6.50 -2.98
CA ALA A 37 -5.53 5.16 -2.75
C ALA A 37 -5.32 4.69 -1.29
N SER A 38 -4.11 4.89 -0.75
CA SER A 38 -3.73 4.57 0.63
C SER A 38 -4.56 5.36 1.65
N HIS A 39 -4.82 6.64 1.38
CA HIS A 39 -5.70 7.45 2.21
C HIS A 39 -7.12 6.89 2.25
N LEU A 40 -7.69 6.52 1.10
CA LEU A 40 -9.02 5.89 1.05
C LEU A 40 -9.05 4.54 1.76
N HIS A 41 -7.99 3.73 1.63
CA HIS A 41 -7.86 2.47 2.39
C HIS A 41 -7.88 2.71 3.90
N SER A 42 -7.15 3.71 4.40
CA SER A 42 -7.14 4.07 5.82
C SER A 42 -8.53 4.49 6.33
N LEU A 43 -9.26 5.29 5.55
CA LEU A 43 -10.64 5.66 5.87
C LEU A 43 -11.58 4.44 5.85
N ALA A 44 -11.45 3.57 4.85
CA ALA A 44 -12.23 2.33 4.79
C ALA A 44 -11.91 1.38 5.97
N SER A 45 -10.69 1.39 6.48
CA SER A 45 -10.26 0.56 7.64
C SER A 45 -10.76 1.10 8.97
N SER A 46 -11.07 2.39 9.05
CA SER A 46 -11.78 3.00 10.17
C SER A 46 -13.30 3.03 10.00
N SER A 47 -13.84 2.35 8.98
CA SER A 47 -15.27 2.36 8.63
C SER A 47 -15.85 3.76 8.41
N SER A 48 -15.00 4.71 8.01
CA SER A 48 -15.37 6.12 7.78
C SER A 48 -15.65 6.42 6.30
N LEU A 49 -15.73 5.39 5.46
CA LEU A 49 -15.93 5.50 4.02
C LEU A 49 -17.24 4.82 3.59
N ASP A 50 -17.97 5.46 2.69
CA ASP A 50 -19.16 4.90 2.08
C ASP A 50 -18.82 3.95 0.92
N GLN A 51 -19.84 3.31 0.34
CA GLN A 51 -19.64 2.32 -0.73
C GLN A 51 -19.13 2.94 -2.03
N GLU A 52 -19.41 4.21 -2.29
CA GLU A 52 -18.86 4.92 -3.44
C GLU A 52 -17.36 5.17 -3.25
N GLY A 53 -16.95 5.64 -2.07
CA GLY A 53 -15.54 5.82 -1.73
C GLY A 53 -14.77 4.50 -1.74
N VAL A 54 -15.35 3.39 -1.25
CA VAL A 54 -14.73 2.07 -1.31
C VAL A 54 -14.47 1.65 -2.76
N ARG A 55 -15.46 1.78 -3.65
CA ARG A 55 -15.30 1.46 -5.08
C ARG A 55 -14.27 2.36 -5.75
N LYS A 56 -14.28 3.66 -5.45
CA LYS A 56 -13.26 4.60 -5.92
C LYS A 56 -11.85 4.17 -5.48
N GLY A 57 -11.69 3.76 -4.22
CA GLY A 57 -10.41 3.26 -3.72
C GLY A 57 -9.95 2.00 -4.44
N VAL A 58 -10.86 1.05 -4.71
CA VAL A 58 -10.57 -0.15 -5.51
C VAL A 58 -10.11 0.23 -6.93
N ASP A 59 -10.79 1.17 -7.59
CA ASP A 59 -10.42 1.60 -8.94
C ASP A 59 -9.07 2.30 -8.99
N LEU A 60 -8.74 3.14 -8.00
CA LEU A 60 -7.41 3.77 -7.89
C LEU A 60 -6.32 2.72 -7.66
N LEU A 61 -6.56 1.73 -6.80
CA LEU A 61 -5.62 0.64 -6.53
C LEU A 61 -5.37 -0.24 -7.76
N ARG A 62 -6.40 -0.53 -8.56
CA ARG A 62 -6.24 -1.24 -9.85
C ARG A 62 -5.35 -0.47 -10.82
N ARG A 63 -5.53 0.85 -10.91
CA ARG A 63 -4.65 1.69 -11.74
C ARG A 63 -3.21 1.70 -11.21
N CYS A 64 -3.02 1.78 -9.89
CA CYS A 64 -1.68 1.64 -9.29
C CYS A 64 -1.04 0.31 -9.70
N ASP A 65 -1.78 -0.79 -9.58
CA ASP A 65 -1.31 -2.14 -9.92
C ASP A 65 -0.89 -2.27 -11.38
N GLU A 66 -1.70 -1.73 -12.30
CA GLU A 66 -1.36 -1.67 -13.72
C GLU A 66 -0.10 -0.84 -13.99
N MET A 67 0.08 0.30 -13.31
CA MET A 67 1.27 1.15 -13.47
C MET A 67 2.52 0.46 -12.92
N VAL A 68 2.43 -0.17 -11.75
CA VAL A 68 3.52 -0.95 -11.14
C VAL A 68 3.96 -2.07 -12.08
N SER A 69 3.01 -2.79 -12.67
CA SER A 69 3.26 -3.83 -13.66
C SER A 69 3.91 -3.30 -14.92
N LYS A 70 3.41 -2.17 -15.48
CA LYS A 70 3.97 -1.54 -16.69
C LYS A 70 5.39 -1.00 -16.48
N LEU A 71 5.68 -0.48 -15.29
CA LEU A 71 7.00 -0.01 -14.92
C LEU A 71 7.97 -1.15 -14.59
N GLY A 72 7.47 -2.37 -14.38
CA GLY A 72 8.28 -3.52 -14.02
C GLY A 72 9.01 -3.33 -12.70
N LEU A 73 8.37 -2.69 -11.71
CA LEU A 73 9.01 -2.35 -10.44
C LEU A 73 9.39 -3.57 -9.59
N PHE A 74 8.75 -4.71 -9.87
CA PHE A 74 9.02 -5.98 -9.22
C PHE A 74 9.15 -7.05 -10.30
N SER A 75 10.27 -7.76 -10.29
CA SER A 75 10.50 -8.93 -11.15
C SER A 75 10.56 -10.21 -10.33
N SER A 76 10.18 -11.32 -10.94
CA SER A 76 10.19 -12.65 -10.32
C SER A 76 11.58 -13.13 -9.91
N ASN A 77 12.64 -12.47 -10.38
CA ASN A 77 14.04 -12.82 -10.11
C ASN A 77 14.75 -11.80 -9.19
N GLU A 78 14.03 -10.81 -8.65
CA GLU A 78 14.61 -9.82 -7.74
C GLU A 78 14.59 -10.33 -6.30
N THR A 79 15.63 -9.97 -5.55
CA THR A 79 15.66 -10.10 -4.10
C THR A 79 15.25 -8.78 -3.45
N LYS A 80 14.97 -8.78 -2.14
CA LYS A 80 14.69 -7.53 -1.38
C LYS A 80 15.74 -6.43 -1.55
N ASP A 81 16.99 -6.79 -1.88
CA ASP A 81 18.11 -5.85 -1.99
C ASP A 81 18.17 -5.19 -3.39
N ASP A 82 17.52 -5.79 -4.39
CA ASP A 82 17.44 -5.27 -5.77
C ASP A 82 16.35 -4.21 -5.94
N VAL A 83 15.43 -4.11 -4.98
CA VAL A 83 14.33 -3.13 -5.01
C VAL A 83 14.74 -1.83 -4.32
N SER A 84 14.54 -0.71 -5.02
CA SER A 84 14.72 0.63 -4.44
C SER A 84 13.79 0.84 -3.24
N THR A 85 14.30 1.40 -2.16
CA THR A 85 13.55 1.72 -0.93
C THR A 85 12.30 2.55 -1.23
N ALA A 86 12.41 3.49 -2.17
CA ALA A 86 11.31 4.35 -2.60
C ALA A 86 10.15 3.58 -3.25
N ASN A 87 10.42 2.40 -3.80
CA ASN A 87 9.44 1.56 -4.50
C ASN A 87 8.83 0.48 -3.61
N LEU A 88 9.43 0.15 -2.46
CA LEU A 88 8.93 -0.90 -1.56
C LEU A 88 7.48 -0.68 -1.11
N LYS A 89 7.05 0.58 -0.99
CA LYS A 89 5.67 0.91 -0.64
C LYS A 89 4.64 0.36 -1.63
N TYR A 90 5.00 0.20 -2.91
CA TYR A 90 4.10 -0.32 -3.93
C TYR A 90 3.84 -1.83 -3.81
N LEU A 91 4.63 -2.56 -3.00
CA LEU A 91 4.33 -3.95 -2.63
C LEU A 91 2.98 -4.09 -1.91
N LEU A 92 2.51 -3.02 -1.28
CA LEU A 92 1.25 -3.00 -0.54
C LEU A 92 0.02 -2.87 -1.45
N VAL A 93 0.18 -2.58 -2.74
CA VAL A 93 -0.94 -2.39 -3.67
C VAL A 93 -1.87 -3.63 -3.71
N PRO A 94 -1.40 -4.85 -3.99
CA PRO A 94 -2.26 -6.04 -3.99
C PRO A 94 -2.89 -6.32 -2.61
N TYR A 95 -2.16 -6.03 -1.52
CA TYR A 95 -2.70 -6.17 -0.16
C TYR A 95 -3.88 -5.22 0.09
N TYR A 96 -3.72 -3.92 -0.18
CA TYR A 96 -4.79 -2.93 -0.06
C TYR A 96 -5.96 -3.23 -0.99
N LEU A 97 -5.68 -3.73 -2.20
CA LEU A 97 -6.70 -4.10 -3.16
C LEU A 97 -7.53 -5.29 -2.66
N GLY A 98 -6.91 -6.27 -2.02
CA GLY A 98 -7.56 -7.38 -1.34
C GLY A 98 -8.51 -6.92 -0.23
N GLU A 99 -8.05 -6.09 0.70
CA GLU A 99 -8.86 -5.57 1.82
C GLU A 99 -10.00 -4.66 1.36
N MET A 100 -9.74 -3.78 0.39
CA MET A 100 -10.76 -2.88 -0.15
C MET A 100 -11.82 -3.63 -0.94
N THR A 101 -11.41 -4.64 -1.72
CA THR A 101 -12.34 -5.50 -2.47
C THR A 101 -13.27 -6.25 -1.52
N GLU A 102 -12.76 -6.77 -0.39
CA GLU A 102 -13.59 -7.45 0.61
C GLU A 102 -14.73 -6.54 1.13
N LYS A 103 -14.48 -5.23 1.25
CA LYS A 103 -15.44 -4.25 1.77
C LYS A 103 -16.53 -3.83 0.77
N VAL A 104 -16.43 -4.25 -0.50
CA VAL A 104 -17.44 -3.93 -1.54
C VAL A 104 -18.75 -4.64 -1.27
N ALA A 105 -19.80 -3.90 -0.95
CA ALA A 105 -21.14 -4.46 -0.76
C ALA A 105 -21.74 -4.89 -2.11
N GLN A 106 -22.02 -6.19 -2.22
CA GLN A 106 -22.66 -6.84 -3.37
C GLN A 106 -23.54 -7.98 -2.85
N GLU A 107 -24.67 -8.24 -3.52
CA GLU A 107 -25.60 -9.31 -3.14
C GLU A 107 -24.93 -10.69 -3.20
N ASP A 108 -24.28 -11.00 -4.33
CA ASP A 108 -23.42 -12.18 -4.43
C ASP A 108 -22.02 -11.87 -3.90
N ARG A 109 -21.71 -12.41 -2.73
CA ARG A 109 -20.44 -12.21 -2.02
C ARG A 109 -19.34 -13.16 -2.48
N ILE A 110 -19.67 -14.27 -3.14
CA ILE A 110 -18.68 -15.26 -3.60
C ILE A 110 -17.64 -14.64 -4.55
N PRO A 111 -18.02 -13.92 -5.64
CA PRO A 111 -17.03 -13.34 -6.55
C PRO A 111 -16.16 -12.28 -5.87
N VAL A 112 -16.73 -11.49 -4.96
CA VAL A 112 -15.99 -10.47 -4.17
C VAL A 112 -14.91 -11.13 -3.31
N LEU A 113 -15.27 -12.19 -2.58
CA LEU A 113 -14.32 -12.90 -1.70
C LEU A 113 -13.25 -13.64 -2.50
N LYS A 114 -13.58 -14.17 -3.68
CA LYS A 114 -12.58 -14.78 -4.57
C LYS A 114 -11.58 -13.75 -5.08
N ALA A 115 -12.06 -12.62 -5.60
CA ALA A 115 -11.18 -11.54 -6.07
C ALA A 115 -10.29 -10.99 -4.94
N SER A 116 -10.86 -10.75 -3.75
CA SER A 116 -10.09 -10.35 -2.57
C SER A 116 -9.01 -11.38 -2.22
N GLN A 117 -9.36 -12.66 -2.20
CA GLN A 117 -8.41 -13.74 -1.93
C GLN A 117 -7.29 -13.81 -2.97
N ASP A 118 -7.60 -13.62 -4.26
CA ASP A 118 -6.62 -13.70 -5.34
C ASP A 118 -5.59 -12.57 -5.22
N HIS A 119 -6.02 -11.34 -4.92
CA HIS A 119 -5.12 -10.21 -4.63
C HIS A 119 -4.23 -10.45 -3.40
N LEU A 120 -4.77 -11.04 -2.33
CA LEU A 120 -3.98 -11.37 -1.14
C LEU A 120 -2.96 -12.48 -1.41
N LYS A 121 -3.29 -13.47 -2.24
CA LYS A 121 -2.34 -14.52 -2.66
C LYS A 121 -1.22 -13.92 -3.52
N GLU A 122 -1.56 -13.00 -4.41
CA GLU A 122 -0.57 -12.28 -5.22
C GLU A 122 0.40 -11.50 -4.33
N PHE A 123 -0.10 -10.77 -3.34
CA PHE A 123 0.74 -10.10 -2.34
C PHE A 123 1.71 -11.08 -1.64
N ILE A 124 1.20 -12.22 -1.16
CA ILE A 124 2.03 -13.24 -0.50
C ILE A 124 3.08 -13.79 -1.48
N SER A 125 2.71 -14.07 -2.73
CA SER A 125 3.63 -14.57 -3.75
C SER A 125 4.76 -13.58 -4.05
N ILE A 126 4.49 -12.28 -4.05
CA ILE A 126 5.52 -11.25 -4.24
C ILE A 126 6.45 -11.19 -3.01
N CYS A 127 5.88 -11.26 -1.80
CA CYS A 127 6.66 -11.31 -0.56
C CYS A 127 7.54 -12.57 -0.46
N GLU A 128 7.07 -13.71 -0.96
CA GLU A 128 7.85 -14.94 -1.11
C GLU A 128 9.01 -14.74 -2.09
N ALA A 129 8.74 -14.22 -3.29
CA ALA A 129 9.75 -13.99 -4.32
C ALA A 129 10.86 -13.02 -3.86
N LEU A 130 10.50 -11.98 -3.10
CA LEU A 130 11.44 -11.01 -2.56
C LEU A 130 12.12 -11.46 -1.25
N GLU A 131 11.91 -12.69 -0.80
CA GLU A 131 12.47 -13.24 0.45
C GLU A 131 12.13 -12.40 1.70
N LEU A 132 10.95 -11.77 1.70
CA LEU A 132 10.46 -11.00 2.85
C LEU A 132 9.93 -11.91 3.96
N ILE A 133 9.52 -13.12 3.58
CA ILE A 133 9.11 -14.18 4.50
C ILE A 133 10.33 -15.05 4.82
N PRO A 134 10.69 -15.22 6.11
CA PRO A 134 11.74 -16.15 6.50
C PRO A 134 11.45 -17.58 6.02
N GLU A 135 12.45 -18.28 5.49
CA GLU A 135 12.29 -19.65 4.96
C GLU A 135 11.78 -20.62 6.03
N ASP A 136 12.14 -20.44 7.31
CA ASP A 136 11.64 -21.26 8.42
C ASP A 136 10.13 -21.11 8.63
N GLU A 137 9.57 -19.93 8.37
CA GLU A 137 8.12 -19.68 8.42
C GLU A 137 7.40 -20.30 7.21
N LEU A 138 8.03 -20.25 6.03
CA LEU A 138 7.52 -20.92 4.82
C LEU A 138 7.51 -22.45 4.98
N GLU A 139 8.56 -23.02 5.53
CA GLU A 139 8.64 -24.46 5.80
C GLU A 139 7.59 -24.91 6.82
N LEU A 140 7.31 -24.10 7.84
CA LEU A 140 6.22 -24.37 8.79
C LEU A 140 4.83 -24.30 8.13
N ALA A 141 4.64 -23.42 7.14
CA ALA A 141 3.39 -23.34 6.37
C ALA A 141 3.24 -24.50 5.38
N ARG A 142 4.33 -24.93 4.74
CA ARG A 142 4.38 -26.08 3.81
C ARG A 142 4.22 -27.41 4.52
N GLN A 143 4.70 -27.52 5.77
CA GLN A 143 4.50 -28.70 6.60
C GLN A 143 3.01 -28.89 6.90
N LYS A 144 2.40 -29.86 6.20
CA LYS A 144 1.07 -30.39 6.53
C LYS A 144 1.09 -31.09 7.88
N GLN A 145 1.02 -30.30 8.95
CA GLN A 145 0.69 -30.79 10.28
C GLN A 145 -0.73 -31.37 10.25
N PRO A 146 -1.01 -32.47 10.97
CA PRO A 146 -2.37 -32.99 11.07
C PRO A 146 -3.29 -31.90 11.65
N ASP A 147 -4.47 -31.77 11.05
CA ASP A 147 -5.43 -30.71 11.36
C ASP A 147 -6.16 -30.98 12.69
N THR A 148 -5.40 -30.87 13.78
CA THR A 148 -5.89 -31.07 15.15
C THR A 148 -6.17 -29.73 15.82
N MET A 149 -7.10 -29.71 16.79
CA MET A 149 -7.40 -28.50 17.57
C MET A 149 -6.18 -27.95 18.33
N ALA A 150 -5.29 -28.85 18.80
CA ALA A 150 -4.04 -28.46 19.44
C ALA A 150 -3.10 -27.74 18.46
N ASN A 151 -2.96 -28.27 17.23
CA ASN A 151 -2.11 -27.67 16.19
C ASN A 151 -2.66 -26.33 15.70
N ARG A 152 -3.98 -26.22 15.49
CA ARG A 152 -4.64 -24.93 15.15
C ARG A 152 -4.38 -23.86 16.22
N ARG A 153 -4.47 -24.23 17.50
CA ARG A 153 -4.17 -23.32 18.62
C ARG A 153 -2.71 -22.93 18.64
N ALA A 154 -1.79 -23.89 18.48
CA ALA A 154 -0.36 -23.64 18.46
C ALA A 154 0.04 -22.69 17.32
N GLN A 155 -0.48 -22.90 16.11
CA GLN A 155 -0.29 -22.02 14.95
C GLN A 155 -0.82 -20.61 15.22
N LYS A 156 -2.03 -20.48 15.78
CA LYS A 156 -2.59 -19.16 16.13
C LYS A 156 -1.75 -18.42 17.17
N VAL A 157 -1.25 -19.12 18.18
CA VAL A 157 -0.36 -18.54 19.21
C VAL A 157 0.98 -18.13 18.60
N ALA A 158 1.55 -18.94 17.71
CA ALA A 158 2.80 -18.62 17.02
C ALA A 158 2.63 -17.36 16.16
N ARG A 159 1.60 -17.30 15.30
CA ARG A 159 1.26 -16.11 14.49
C ARG A 159 1.09 -14.86 15.35
N PHE A 160 0.33 -14.96 16.44
CA PHE A 160 0.14 -13.82 17.35
C PHE A 160 1.46 -13.34 17.97
N LYS A 161 2.36 -14.25 18.35
CA LYS A 161 3.68 -13.88 18.88
C LYS A 161 4.56 -13.21 17.82
N CYS A 162 4.58 -13.75 16.60
CA CYS A 162 5.30 -13.18 15.47
C CYS A 162 4.80 -11.76 15.16
N GLN A 163 3.48 -11.59 15.04
CA GLN A 163 2.83 -10.29 14.84
C GLN A 163 3.22 -9.30 15.95
N LYS A 164 3.13 -9.71 17.21
CA LYS A 164 3.50 -8.84 18.35
C LYS A 164 4.99 -8.44 18.33
N ALA A 165 5.86 -9.36 17.95
CA ALA A 165 7.29 -9.09 17.81
C ALA A 165 7.56 -8.10 16.67
N ALA A 166 6.88 -8.26 15.53
CA ALA A 166 6.97 -7.34 14.38
C ALA A 166 6.47 -5.93 14.73
N GLU A 167 5.32 -5.82 15.40
CA GLU A 167 4.76 -4.54 15.87
C GLU A 167 5.70 -3.81 16.82
N THR A 168 6.25 -4.51 17.82
CA THR A 168 7.17 -3.94 18.81
C THR A 168 8.41 -3.37 18.11
N LYS A 169 8.99 -4.19 17.24
CA LYS A 169 10.14 -3.84 16.42
C LYS A 169 9.89 -2.64 15.52
N LEU A 170 8.67 -2.51 14.99
CA LEU A 170 8.30 -1.38 14.14
C LEU A 170 8.17 -0.09 14.93
N LEU A 171 7.64 -0.15 16.15
CA LEU A 171 7.62 0.99 17.08
C LEU A 171 9.02 1.45 17.45
N GLU A 172 9.93 0.52 17.75
CA GLU A 172 11.33 0.83 18.06
C GLU A 172 12.02 1.60 16.93
N ILE A 173 11.85 1.16 15.68
CA ILE A 173 12.47 1.84 14.53
C ILE A 173 11.84 3.22 14.30
N LYS A 174 10.50 3.35 14.41
CA LYS A 174 9.83 4.66 14.32
C LYS A 174 10.37 5.64 15.35
N GLU A 175 10.55 5.21 16.60
CA GLU A 175 11.10 6.03 17.66
C GLU A 175 12.57 6.39 17.41
N ARG A 176 13.37 5.46 16.88
CA ARG A 176 14.76 5.70 16.47
C ARG A 176 14.85 6.75 15.35
N LYS A 177 14.01 6.63 14.31
CA LYS A 177 13.92 7.60 13.21
C LYS A 177 13.51 8.99 13.70
N GLU A 178 12.53 9.07 14.59
CA GLU A 178 12.10 10.34 15.18
C GLU A 178 13.21 11.02 15.99
N ARG A 179 13.96 10.25 16.80
CA ARG A 179 15.13 10.77 17.52
C ARG A 179 16.18 11.32 16.56
N ARG A 180 16.51 10.61 15.49
CA ARG A 180 17.46 11.10 14.46
C ARG A 180 16.96 12.37 13.78
N CYS A 181 15.69 12.42 13.34
CA CYS A 181 15.10 13.62 12.74
C CYS A 181 15.16 14.81 13.70
N ARG A 182 14.89 14.61 14.99
CA ARG A 182 15.00 15.66 16.02
C ARG A 182 16.44 16.14 16.18
N SER A 183 17.42 15.24 16.23
CA SER A 183 18.84 15.60 16.30
C SER A 183 19.34 16.36 15.07
N LEU A 184 18.97 15.92 13.86
CA LEU A 184 19.32 16.62 12.61
C LEU A 184 18.71 18.01 12.55
N ARG A 185 17.43 18.15 12.94
CA ARG A 185 16.76 19.45 13.00
C ARG A 185 17.42 20.39 14.01
N ALA A 186 17.83 19.87 15.17
CA ALA A 186 18.56 20.65 16.16
C ALA A 186 19.95 21.07 15.64
N ALA A 187 20.67 20.18 14.97
CA ALA A 187 21.97 20.46 14.35
C ALA A 187 21.86 21.56 13.28
N ALA A 188 20.88 21.47 12.37
CA ALA A 188 20.63 22.47 11.34
C ALA A 188 20.26 23.86 11.91
N LEU A 189 19.53 23.90 13.04
CA LEU A 189 19.23 25.14 13.76
C LEU A 189 20.43 25.74 14.49
N SER A 190 21.44 24.93 14.79
CA SER A 190 22.68 25.36 15.47
C SER A 190 23.86 25.61 14.53
N ALA A 191 23.73 25.27 13.25
CA ALA A 191 24.78 25.48 12.26
C ALA A 191 24.92 26.98 11.94
N PRO A 192 26.13 27.56 12.06
CA PRO A 192 26.40 28.90 11.55
C PRO A 192 26.16 28.93 10.04
N ILE A 193 25.60 30.02 9.52
CA ILE A 193 25.43 30.26 8.09
C ILE A 193 26.82 30.47 7.48
N GLU A 194 27.51 29.39 7.13
CA GLU A 194 28.74 29.44 6.34
C GLU A 194 28.57 28.51 5.14
N ALA A 195 28.64 29.10 3.95
CA ALA A 195 28.43 28.44 2.68
C ALA A 195 29.50 27.38 2.41
N GLY A 196 29.05 26.16 2.11
CA GLY A 196 29.89 25.03 1.72
C GLY A 196 29.11 23.74 1.76
N GLU A 197 28.29 23.50 0.74
CA GLU A 197 27.58 22.22 0.53
C GLU A 197 28.61 21.15 0.12
N GLU A 198 28.95 20.24 1.03
CA GLU A 198 29.51 18.93 0.67
C GLU A 198 28.85 17.82 1.49
N ASP A 199 28.26 16.90 0.73
CA ASP A 199 27.57 15.65 1.03
C ASP A 199 27.62 15.05 2.44
N ALA A 200 26.42 14.87 3.00
CA ALA A 200 26.11 13.83 3.97
C ALA A 200 24.87 13.05 3.50
N PHE A 201 24.90 12.56 2.26
CA PHE A 201 24.01 11.49 1.81
C PHE A 201 24.80 10.19 1.92
N GLU A 202 24.57 9.40 2.96
CA GLU A 202 24.78 7.95 2.88
C GLU A 202 24.13 7.25 4.08
N ASP A 203 23.28 6.28 3.76
CA ASP A 203 22.68 5.25 4.64
C ASP A 203 21.31 5.52 5.32
N ASP A 204 20.35 6.13 4.61
CA ASP A 204 18.91 6.01 4.95
C ASP A 204 18.26 4.77 4.31
N GLY A 205 18.93 4.15 3.33
CA GLY A 205 18.33 3.09 2.52
C GLY A 205 18.16 1.75 3.25
N GLU A 206 19.15 1.32 4.03
CA GLU A 206 19.07 0.04 4.74
C GLU A 206 18.01 0.09 5.86
N GLU A 207 17.93 1.21 6.58
CA GLU A 207 16.94 1.38 7.63
C GLU A 207 15.50 1.54 7.08
N GLU A 208 15.30 2.25 5.96
CA GLU A 208 14.00 2.30 5.30
C GLU A 208 13.57 0.96 4.70
N ARG A 209 14.53 0.15 4.21
CA ARG A 209 14.30 -1.25 3.82
C ARG A 209 13.83 -2.07 5.01
N GLU A 210 14.50 -1.96 6.16
CA GLU A 210 14.14 -2.71 7.35
C GLU A 210 12.74 -2.31 7.88
N VAL A 211 12.41 -1.02 7.87
CA VAL A 211 11.06 -0.53 8.23
C VAL A 211 10.01 -1.10 7.30
N SER A 212 10.24 -0.97 5.99
CA SER A 212 9.31 -1.42 4.96
C SER A 212 9.09 -2.93 5.05
N SER A 213 10.17 -3.72 5.16
CA SER A 213 10.12 -5.17 5.35
C SER A 213 9.38 -5.57 6.63
N ARG A 214 9.65 -4.90 7.76
CA ARG A 214 8.96 -5.20 9.03
C ARG A 214 7.50 -4.76 9.02
N TYR A 215 7.16 -3.67 8.35
CA TYR A 215 5.77 -3.24 8.15
C TYR A 215 5.01 -4.28 7.33
N LEU A 216 5.61 -4.78 6.25
CA LEU A 216 5.05 -5.88 5.46
C LEU A 216 4.79 -7.13 6.31
N LYS A 217 5.69 -7.48 7.22
CA LYS A 217 5.50 -8.58 8.19
C LYS A 217 4.34 -8.39 9.17
N THR A 218 3.82 -7.18 9.38
CA THR A 218 2.62 -7.00 10.21
C THR A 218 1.34 -7.43 9.50
N PHE A 219 1.40 -7.63 8.18
CA PHE A 219 0.27 -7.99 7.32
C PHE A 219 0.25 -9.46 6.89
N MET A 220 1.27 -10.24 7.26
CA MET A 220 1.40 -11.68 6.97
C MET A 220 1.01 -12.52 8.19
#